data_AF-A0A2E2AN84-F1
#
_entry.id   AF-A0A2E2AN84-F1
#
_cell.length_a   1.000
_cell.length_b   1.000
_cell.length_c   1.000
_cell.angle_alpha   90.00
_cell.angle_beta   90.00
_cell.angle_gamma   90.00
#
_symmetry.space_group_name_H-M   'P 1'
#
loop_
_entity.id
_entity.type
_entity.pdbx_description
1 polymer ?
#
loop_
_entity_poly.entity_id
_entity_poly.type
_entity_poly.pdbx_seq_one_letter_code
_entity_poly.pdbx_strand_id
1 'polypeptide(L)' 'MAYRAVIFDLFGTLVKGFNRQDYDPVIARMAETFDIPCQDFWDSVAETYPARSLGHYDSFEANLTDMCVRAGQ' A
#
# COMPACT_ATOMS: atom_id res chain seq x y z
N MET A 1 0.14 -33.22 -22.70
CA MET A 1 -0.33 -32.69 -21.40
C MET A 1 -1.18 -31.47 -21.68
N ALA A 2 -2.36 -31.37 -21.07
CA ALA A 2 -3.19 -30.17 -21.15
C ALA A 2 -2.92 -29.30 -19.91
N TYR A 3 -2.79 -27.98 -20.12
CA TYR A 3 -2.72 -27.03 -19.01
C TYR A 3 -4.04 -27.08 -18.22
N ARG A 4 -3.95 -27.17 -16.89
CA ARG A 4 -5.12 -27.34 -16.00
C ARG A 4 -5.57 -26.02 -15.35
N ALA A 5 -4.69 -25.02 -15.34
CA ALA A 5 -4.97 -23.69 -14.81
C ALA A 5 -4.05 -22.67 -15.47
N VAL A 6 -4.48 -21.40 -15.44
CA VAL A 6 -3.68 -20.24 -15.80
C VAL A 6 -3.73 -19.28 -14.63
N ILE A 7 -2.57 -18.80 -14.20
CA ILE A 7 -2.45 -17.77 -13.18
C ILE A 7 -2.06 -16.49 -13.91
N PHE A 8 -2.83 -15.43 -13.69
CA PHE A 8 -2.51 -14.11 -14.20
C PHE A 8 -2.03 -13.25 -13.03
N ASP A 9 -0.92 -12.57 -13.24
CA ASP A 9 -0.59 -11.42 -12.41
C ASP A 9 -1.63 -10.32 -12.65
N LEU A 10 -1.84 -9.45 -11.66
CA LEU A 10 -2.82 -8.37 -11.80
C LEU A 10 -2.20 -7.18 -12.56
N PHE A 11 -1.13 -6.59 -12.00
CA PHE A 11 -0.57 -5.32 -12.45
C PHE A 11 0.44 -5.50 -13.58
N GLY A 12 0.10 -4.98 -14.77
CA GLY A 12 0.92 -5.13 -15.97
C GLY A 12 0.53 -6.34 -16.82
N THR A 13 -0.42 -7.17 -16.36
CA THR A 13 -1.02 -8.24 -17.16
C THR A 13 -2.52 -8.01 -17.38
N LEU A 14 -3.32 -7.95 -16.30
CA LEU A 14 -4.78 -7.76 -16.39
C LEU A 14 -5.20 -6.29 -16.32
N VAL A 15 -4.44 -5.48 -15.60
CA VAL A 15 -4.64 -4.02 -15.51
C VAL A 15 -3.33 -3.30 -15.79
N LYS A 16 -3.41 -1.98 -16.04
CA LYS A 16 -2.21 -1.15 -16.19
C LYS A 16 -1.34 -1.28 -14.94
N GLY A 17 -0.03 -1.38 -15.14
CA GLY A 17 0.92 -1.43 -14.04
C GLY A 17 0.79 -0.22 -13.11
N PHE A 18 1.04 -0.43 -11.83
CA PHE A 18 1.11 0.64 -10.85
C PHE A 18 2.38 1.47 -11.06
N ASN A 19 2.23 2.79 -11.20
CA ASN A 19 3.35 3.73 -11.25
C ASN A 19 3.30 4.62 -10.01
N ARG A 20 4.43 4.69 -9.29
CA ARG A 20 4.58 5.56 -8.12
C ARG A 20 4.25 7.02 -8.43
N GLN A 21 4.74 7.55 -9.55
CA GLN A 21 4.54 8.96 -9.91
C GLN A 21 3.05 9.30 -10.10
N ASP A 22 2.27 8.35 -10.61
CA ASP A 22 0.82 8.51 -10.79
C ASP A 22 0.09 8.48 -9.44
N TYR A 23 0.71 7.91 -8.41
CA TYR A 23 0.13 7.70 -7.08
C TYR A 23 0.61 8.71 -6.03
N ASP A 24 1.73 9.39 -6.25
CA ASP A 24 2.25 10.44 -5.36
C ASP A 24 1.17 11.49 -4.96
N PRO A 25 0.27 11.96 -5.85
CA PRO A 25 -0.80 12.90 -5.46
C PRO A 25 -1.79 12.31 -4.45
N VAL A 26 -2.09 11.00 -4.55
CA VAL A 26 -2.99 10.31 -3.62
C VAL A 26 -2.35 10.23 -2.23
N ILE A 27 -1.06 9.91 -2.19
CA ILE A 27 -0.27 9.81 -0.97
C ILE A 27 -0.12 11.18 -0.30
N ALA A 28 0.19 12.22 -1.07
CA ALA A 28 0.23 13.58 -0.56
C ALA A 28 -1.11 13.98 0.07
N ARG A 29 -2.22 13.65 -0.60
CA ARG A 29 -3.57 13.94 -0.08
C ARG A 29 -3.90 13.17 1.20
N MET A 30 -3.45 11.92 1.31
CA MET A 30 -3.59 11.14 2.54
C MET A 30 -2.77 11.77 3.67
N ALA A 31 -1.50 12.10 3.43
CA ALA A 31 -0.64 12.75 4.42
C ALA A 31 -1.22 14.09 4.90
N GLU A 32 -1.74 14.92 4.00
CA GLU A 32 -2.47 16.15 4.34
C GLU A 32 -3.66 15.91 5.27
N THR A 33 -4.38 14.79 5.08
CA THR A 33 -5.56 14.46 5.91
C THR A 33 -5.17 14.15 7.36
N PHE A 34 -3.94 13.67 7.57
CA PHE A 34 -3.40 13.34 8.88
C PHE A 34 -2.47 14.41 9.46
N ASP A 35 -2.29 15.55 8.77
CA ASP A 35 -1.39 16.64 9.15
C ASP A 35 0.07 16.19 9.42
N ILE A 36 0.56 15.27 8.59
CA ILE A 36 1.93 14.74 8.68
C ILE A 36 2.71 14.97 7.37
N PRO A 37 4.05 15.04 7.42
CA PRO A 37 4.85 15.14 6.21
C PRO A 37 4.60 13.96 5.26
N CYS A 38 4.49 14.26 3.97
CA CYS A 38 4.23 13.24 2.95
C CYS A 38 5.28 12.12 2.94
N GLN A 39 6.54 12.45 3.23
CA GLN A 39 7.62 11.47 3.29
C GLN A 39 7.44 10.50 4.47
N ASP A 40 7.11 11.02 5.66
CA ASP A 40 6.91 10.20 6.86
C ASP A 40 5.70 9.26 6.70
N PHE A 41 4.62 9.75 6.08
CA PHE A 41 3.49 8.89 5.71
C PHE A 41 3.90 7.81 4.69
N TRP A 42 4.73 8.16 3.70
CA TRP A 42 5.19 7.21 2.70
C TRP A 42 6.08 6.12 3.29
N ASP A 43 6.96 6.49 4.22
CA ASP A 43 7.84 5.55 4.90
C ASP A 43 7.01 4.61 5.78
N SER A 44 5.97 5.09 6.47
CA SER A 44 5.07 4.22 7.24
C SER A 44 4.26 3.25 6.35
N VAL A 45 3.84 3.69 5.15
CA VAL A 45 3.22 2.80 4.14
C VAL A 45 4.20 1.69 3.74
N ALA A 46 5.47 2.02 3.52
CA ALA A 46 6.49 1.07 3.10
C ALA A 46 6.82 0.07 4.21
N GLU A 47 6.97 0.53 5.45
CA GLU A 47 7.27 -0.31 6.62
C GLU A 47 6.16 -1.34 6.92
N THR A 48 4.90 -0.94 6.73
CA THR A 48 3.76 -1.84 6.98
C THR A 48 3.44 -2.75 5.79
N TYR A 49 4.05 -2.52 4.62
CA TYR A 49 3.79 -3.30 3.40
C TYR A 49 4.01 -4.81 3.56
N PRO A 50 5.13 -5.30 4.15
CA PRO A 50 5.33 -6.73 4.30
C PRO A 50 4.22 -7.38 5.14
N ALA A 51 3.85 -6.77 6.26
CA ALA A 51 2.80 -7.27 7.14
C ALA A 51 1.41 -7.24 6.47
N ARG A 52 1.05 -6.16 5.77
CA ARG A 52 -0.26 -6.08 5.10
C ARG A 52 -0.37 -7.00 3.89
N SER A 53 0.71 -7.17 3.13
CA SER A 53 0.73 -8.06 1.95
C SER A 53 0.59 -9.54 2.30
N LEU A 54 0.95 -9.91 3.53
CA LEU A 54 0.85 -11.26 4.07
C LEU A 54 -0.42 -11.49 4.92
N GLY A 55 -1.27 -10.46 5.06
CA GLY A 55 -2.52 -10.56 5.83
C GLY A 55 -2.30 -10.63 7.35
N HIS A 56 -1.23 -10.03 7.88
CA HIS A 56 -0.96 -10.04 9.32
C HIS A 56 -1.87 -9.12 10.14
N TYR A 57 -2.60 -8.19 9.49
CA TYR A 57 -3.57 -7.33 10.17
C TYR A 57 -4.96 -7.96 10.08
N ASP A 58 -5.66 -8.00 11.22
CA ASP A 58 -7.02 -8.53 11.30
C ASP A 58 -8.06 -7.68 10.55
N SER A 59 -7.72 -6.40 10.29
CA SER A 59 -8.55 -5.50 9.50
C SER A 59 -7.72 -4.43 8.80
N PHE A 60 -8.36 -3.71 7.87
CA PHE A 60 -7.77 -2.56 7.20
C PHE A 60 -7.47 -1.42 8.19
N GLU A 61 -8.38 -1.17 9.12
CA GLU A 61 -8.25 -0.16 10.17
C GLU A 61 -7.06 -0.44 11.10
N ALA A 62 -6.78 -1.72 11.38
CA ALA A 62 -5.60 -2.11 12.16
C ALA A 62 -4.29 -1.75 11.44
N ASN A 63 -4.22 -1.96 10.12
CA ASN A 63 -3.08 -1.52 9.33
C ASN A 63 -2.94 0.02 9.34
N LEU A 64 -4.04 0.74 9.10
CA LEU A 64 -4.03 2.20 9.13
C LEU A 64 -3.59 2.76 10.49
N THR A 65 -4.04 2.14 11.59
CA THR A 65 -3.66 2.54 12.94
C THR A 65 -2.15 2.39 13.15
N ASP A 66 -1.56 1.25 12.75
CA ASP A 66 -0.11 1.02 12.82
C ASP A 66 0.67 2.04 11.97
N MET A 67 0.21 2.31 10.75
CA MET A 67 0.80 3.35 9.88
C MET A 67 0.79 4.74 10.54
N CYS A 68 -0.32 5.13 11.16
CA CYS A 68 -0.45 6.43 11.82
C CYS A 68 0.44 6.52 13.07
N VAL A 69 0.53 5.44 13.86
CA VAL A 69 1.42 5.37 15.04
C VAL A 69 2.88 5.54 14.63
N ARG A 70 3.30 4.92 13.51
CA ARG A 70 4.67 5.03 12.99
C ARG A 70 4.99 6.41 12.43
N ALA A 71 4.05 7.03 11.71
CA ALA A 71 4.27 8.33 11.08
C ALA A 71 4.24 9.52 12.06
N GLY A 72 3.73 9.32 13.28
CA GLY A 72 3.68 10.34 14.33
C GLY A 72 4.81 10.26 15.36
N GLN A 73 5.82 9.40 15.15
CA GLN A 73 7.05 9.32 15.94
C GLN A 73 8.17 10.14 15.31
#